data_AF-A0A316UP89-F1
#
_entry.id   AF-A0A316UP89-F1
#
_cell.length_a   1.000
_cell.length_b   1.000
_cell.length_c   1.000
_cell.angle_alpha   90.00
_cell.angle_beta   90.00
_cell.angle_gamma   90.00
#
_symmetry.space_group_name_H-M   'P 1'
#
loop_
_entity.id
_entity.type
_entity.pdbx_description
1 polymer ?
#
loop_
_entity_poly.entity_id
_entity_poly.type
_entity_poly.pdbx_seq_one_letter_code
_entity_poly.pdbx_strand_id
1 'polypeptide(L)'
;MTILINSTTRRAARVLTQQAAALGAASSSAASTSRTLLPPHPSSSYPAPRLFSTTPANHGKSRPGEGKDAIKRRKRAERMAKSGENEIEKEREFYTLQEAVEILKAVEVARPFSSFEVHIVTSISSHQSNALRGRLTLPLSTSRRPPSLIIFAADGTPASASAKAYASSHPTIPIQVGGTELIQAVVDGSAGNFDKVLASPEMMPALSRALARSLGPKGLMPNAKRGTVAEGEEEMAEAIGEAVGAVDWRGDKQAVVRAAVARTSFSLPEVRTNLRAFMASVLDRATSSTLSGGNSTSGNASSASRSSTGRSRWSTLAARGDGERAPPDAVKKAKGIVKQVHISSTMGPGIKLPVEEV
;
A
#
# COMPACT_ATOMS: atom_id res chain seq x y z
N MET A 1 40.30 18.50 -48.81
CA MET A 1 38.94 17.92 -48.77
C MET A 1 38.31 18.38 -47.47
N THR A 2 37.58 19.50 -47.37
CA THR A 2 36.75 20.24 -48.34
C THR A 2 35.47 19.49 -48.73
N ILE A 3 34.31 20.07 -48.33
CA ILE A 3 32.90 19.77 -48.71
C ILE A 3 32.39 18.33 -48.36
N LEU A 4 31.14 18.08 -47.92
CA LEU A 4 29.86 18.81 -48.05
C LEU A 4 29.01 18.84 -46.76
N ILE A 5 28.32 19.98 -46.58
CA ILE A 5 27.28 20.21 -45.56
C ILE A 5 25.91 19.95 -46.22
N ASN A 6 25.01 19.22 -45.55
CA ASN A 6 23.62 19.05 -46.01
C ASN A 6 22.61 19.64 -45.00
N SER A 7 21.51 20.20 -45.51
CA SER A 7 20.99 21.49 -45.03
C SER A 7 19.53 21.48 -44.57
N THR A 8 19.14 20.59 -43.66
CA THR A 8 17.72 20.40 -43.26
C THR A 8 17.39 20.65 -41.78
N THR A 9 18.35 20.70 -40.85
CA THR A 9 18.08 20.79 -39.39
C THR A 9 18.09 22.21 -38.78
N ARG A 10 18.46 23.26 -39.54
CA ARG A 10 18.54 24.64 -39.01
C ARG A 10 17.22 25.44 -39.01
N ARG A 11 16.08 24.85 -39.37
CA ARG A 11 14.78 25.57 -39.46
C ARG A 11 13.82 25.39 -38.28
N ALA A 12 14.07 24.43 -37.38
CA ALA A 12 13.20 24.18 -36.22
C ALA A 12 13.48 25.09 -35.01
N ALA A 13 14.70 25.63 -34.88
CA ALA A 13 15.17 26.36 -33.69
C ALA A 13 14.84 27.87 -33.66
N ARG A 14 13.95 28.37 -34.54
CA ARG A 14 13.70 29.82 -34.72
C ARG A 14 12.24 30.28 -34.53
N VAL A 15 11.37 29.40 -34.02
CA VAL A 15 9.92 29.69 -33.85
C VAL A 15 9.48 29.76 -32.37
N LEU A 16 10.30 29.29 -31.42
CA LEU A 16 9.97 29.28 -29.99
C LEU A 16 10.59 30.44 -29.16
N THR A 17 11.28 31.37 -29.81
CA THR A 17 12.01 32.49 -29.15
C THR A 17 11.39 33.87 -29.42
N GLN A 18 10.10 33.93 -29.78
CA GLN A 18 9.40 35.18 -30.10
C GLN A 18 8.17 35.49 -29.23
N GLN A 19 8.08 34.91 -28.02
CA GLN A 19 6.92 35.04 -27.12
C GLN A 19 7.28 35.43 -25.67
N ALA A 20 8.38 36.19 -25.47
CA ALA A 20 8.88 36.52 -24.12
C ALA A 20 9.49 37.93 -23.95
N ALA A 21 9.20 38.89 -24.85
CA ALA A 21 9.85 40.22 -24.81
C ALA A 21 8.96 41.39 -25.27
N ALA A 22 7.97 41.75 -24.44
CA ALA A 22 7.37 43.09 -24.31
C ALA A 22 6.43 43.06 -23.08
N LEU A 23 6.78 43.73 -21.97
CA LEU A 23 6.35 45.10 -21.64
C LEU A 23 4.80 45.20 -21.57
N GLY A 24 4.15 45.42 -20.42
CA GLY A 24 4.68 45.87 -19.12
C GLY A 24 4.74 47.40 -19.02
N ALA A 25 3.59 48.08 -19.11
CA ALA A 25 3.47 49.52 -18.83
C ALA A 25 2.02 49.98 -18.53
N ALA A 26 1.94 51.01 -17.69
CA ALA A 26 0.89 52.04 -17.60
C ALA A 26 -0.46 51.73 -16.90
N SER A 27 -0.96 52.79 -16.25
CA SER A 27 -2.07 52.84 -15.30
C SER A 27 -3.19 53.78 -15.76
N SER A 28 -4.35 53.69 -15.09
CA SER A 28 -5.28 54.80 -14.78
C SER A 28 -5.67 55.81 -15.88
N SER A 29 -6.94 55.77 -16.33
CA SER A 29 -7.73 56.99 -16.59
C SER A 29 -9.24 56.68 -16.63
N ALA A 30 -10.07 57.69 -16.39
CA ALA A 30 -11.54 57.61 -16.38
C ALA A 30 -12.18 58.42 -17.53
N ALA A 31 -13.51 58.33 -17.67
CA ALA A 31 -14.39 59.16 -18.53
C ALA A 31 -14.23 58.96 -20.07
N SER A 32 -15.22 59.24 -20.94
CA SER A 32 -16.69 59.41 -20.82
C SER A 32 -17.28 59.59 -22.25
N THR A 33 -18.51 59.12 -22.51
CA THR A 33 -19.37 59.49 -23.69
C THR A 33 -18.85 58.98 -25.06
N SER A 34 -19.61 58.54 -26.07
CA SER A 34 -21.04 58.60 -26.47
C SER A 34 -21.43 57.30 -27.23
N ARG A 35 -22.69 56.80 -27.21
CA ARG A 35 -23.74 57.01 -28.27
C ARG A 35 -23.15 56.86 -29.71
N THR A 36 -23.54 55.95 -30.61
CA THR A 36 -24.84 55.45 -31.14
C THR A 36 -24.55 54.21 -32.04
N LEU A 37 -25.44 53.31 -32.50
CA LEU A 37 -26.87 52.96 -32.31
C LEU A 37 -27.11 51.57 -32.97
N LEU A 38 -28.15 50.82 -32.58
CA LEU A 38 -28.75 49.73 -33.40
C LEU A 38 -30.29 49.73 -33.21
N PRO A 39 -31.09 49.82 -34.29
CA PRO A 39 -32.56 49.86 -34.24
C PRO A 39 -33.21 48.44 -34.27
N PRO A 40 -34.54 48.31 -34.05
CA PRO A 40 -35.08 47.20 -33.24
C PRO A 40 -35.96 46.18 -33.97
N HIS A 41 -36.28 45.09 -33.27
CA HIS A 41 -37.38 44.17 -33.63
C HIS A 41 -38.71 44.65 -33.01
N PRO A 42 -39.86 44.53 -33.70
CA PRO A 42 -41.12 45.16 -33.28
C PRO A 42 -41.79 44.49 -32.06
N SER A 43 -42.58 45.30 -31.37
CA SER A 43 -43.19 45.08 -30.05
C SER A 43 -44.63 44.54 -30.08
N SER A 44 -45.08 43.99 -28.93
CA SER A 44 -46.42 44.08 -28.30
C SER A 44 -46.84 42.72 -27.68
N SER A 45 -47.32 42.57 -26.44
CA SER A 45 -47.68 43.53 -25.38
C SER A 45 -47.70 42.85 -23.99
N TYR A 46 -47.07 43.50 -22.98
CA TYR A 46 -47.42 43.65 -21.54
C TYR A 46 -48.10 42.54 -20.69
N PRO A 47 -48.06 42.61 -19.34
CA PRO A 47 -47.05 43.18 -18.43
C PRO A 47 -46.59 42.17 -17.34
N ALA A 48 -45.52 42.49 -16.62
CA ALA A 48 -45.19 41.81 -15.36
C ALA A 48 -45.82 42.54 -14.16
N PRO A 49 -46.19 41.79 -13.10
CA PRO A 49 -45.71 42.18 -11.78
C PRO A 49 -45.00 41.02 -11.07
N ARG A 50 -43.94 41.34 -10.32
CA ARG A 50 -43.29 40.38 -9.42
C ARG A 50 -44.20 40.12 -8.22
N LEU A 51 -44.46 38.86 -7.92
CA LEU A 51 -44.90 38.45 -6.57
C LEU A 51 -43.81 37.57 -5.97
N PHE A 52 -43.29 37.98 -4.82
CA PHE A 52 -42.48 37.12 -3.96
C PHE A 52 -43.36 35.95 -3.52
N SER A 53 -43.09 34.75 -4.02
CA SER A 53 -43.78 33.54 -3.58
C SER A 53 -42.96 32.85 -2.49
N THR A 54 -43.22 33.21 -1.23
CA THR A 54 -42.73 32.48 -0.06
C THR A 54 -43.59 31.24 0.18
N THR A 55 -43.63 30.33 -0.80
CA THR A 55 -44.25 29.00 -0.61
C THR A 55 -43.24 28.09 0.10
N PRO A 56 -43.59 27.49 1.26
CA PRO A 56 -42.70 26.55 1.91
C PRO A 56 -42.50 25.31 1.02
N ALA A 57 -41.29 24.74 1.05
CA ALA A 57 -40.95 23.56 0.26
C ALA A 57 -41.78 22.33 0.71
N ASN A 58 -42.91 22.12 0.06
CA ASN A 58 -43.87 21.07 0.38
C ASN A 58 -43.19 19.70 0.28
N HIS A 59 -42.95 19.05 1.42
CA HIS A 59 -42.47 17.66 1.52
C HIS A 59 -43.62 16.67 1.19
N GLY A 60 -44.30 16.92 0.07
CA GLY A 60 -45.39 16.12 -0.45
C GLY A 60 -44.89 14.79 -0.97
N LYS A 61 -45.38 13.69 -0.37
CA LYS A 61 -45.12 12.34 -0.85
C LYS A 61 -45.69 12.16 -2.26
N SER A 62 -44.84 11.66 -3.18
CA SER A 62 -45.15 11.28 -4.58
C SER A 62 -45.65 12.38 -5.52
N ARG A 63 -45.16 12.35 -6.77
CA ARG A 63 -45.72 13.12 -7.89
C ARG A 63 -47.15 12.63 -8.18
N PRO A 64 -48.14 13.52 -8.41
CA PRO A 64 -49.48 13.10 -8.82
C PRO A 64 -49.42 12.35 -10.15
N GLY A 65 -50.01 11.15 -10.21
CA GLY A 65 -50.12 10.34 -11.44
C GLY A 65 -49.55 8.91 -11.35
N GLU A 66 -48.62 8.63 -10.43
CA GLU A 66 -48.17 7.25 -10.20
C GLU A 66 -49.22 6.47 -9.38
N GLY A 67 -50.16 5.82 -10.06
CA GLY A 67 -51.12 4.90 -9.44
C GLY A 67 -50.42 3.79 -8.64
N LYS A 68 -51.14 3.16 -7.70
CA LYS A 68 -50.59 2.13 -6.78
C LYS A 68 -49.83 1.02 -7.53
N ASP A 69 -50.26 0.68 -8.74
CA ASP A 69 -49.62 -0.32 -9.61
C ASP A 69 -48.27 0.12 -10.20
N ALA A 70 -48.08 1.43 -10.48
CA ALA A 70 -46.79 1.97 -10.91
C ALA A 70 -45.74 1.85 -9.78
N ILE A 71 -46.13 2.20 -8.55
CA ILE A 71 -45.28 2.05 -7.35
C ILE A 71 -44.97 0.56 -7.09
N LYS A 72 -45.96 -0.33 -7.28
CA LYS A 72 -45.79 -1.79 -7.12
C LYS A 72 -44.89 -2.38 -8.22
N ARG A 73 -44.98 -1.90 -9.47
CA ARG A 73 -44.08 -2.27 -10.58
C ARG A 73 -42.66 -1.77 -10.33
N ARG A 74 -42.47 -0.51 -9.90
CA ARG A 74 -41.14 0.01 -9.54
C ARG A 74 -40.49 -0.79 -8.42
N LYS A 75 -41.20 -1.06 -7.32
CA LYS A 75 -40.70 -1.93 -6.23
C LYS A 75 -40.44 -3.37 -6.69
N ARG A 76 -41.16 -3.90 -7.67
CA ARG A 76 -40.90 -5.23 -8.25
C ARG A 76 -39.65 -5.20 -9.14
N ALA A 77 -39.46 -4.15 -9.93
CA ALA A 77 -38.27 -3.95 -10.76
C ALA A 77 -37.02 -3.71 -9.89
N GLU A 78 -37.10 -2.87 -8.85
CA GLU A 78 -36.03 -2.70 -7.84
C GLU A 78 -35.68 -4.03 -7.17
N ARG A 79 -36.67 -4.85 -6.81
CA ARG A 79 -36.45 -6.19 -6.24
C ARG A 79 -35.88 -7.19 -7.24
N MET A 80 -36.22 -7.09 -8.53
CA MET A 80 -35.72 -7.98 -9.59
C MET A 80 -34.32 -7.58 -10.07
N ALA A 81 -34.00 -6.29 -10.13
CA ALA A 81 -32.63 -5.83 -10.35
C ALA A 81 -31.74 -6.28 -9.18
N LYS A 82 -32.20 -6.04 -7.95
CA LYS A 82 -31.50 -6.48 -6.75
C LYS A 82 -31.45 -8.01 -6.59
N SER A 83 -32.44 -8.77 -7.07
CA SER A 83 -32.36 -10.24 -7.08
C SER A 83 -31.40 -10.73 -8.15
N GLY A 84 -31.42 -10.15 -9.36
CA GLY A 84 -30.49 -10.49 -10.44
C GLY A 84 -29.02 -10.24 -10.07
N GLU A 85 -28.73 -9.13 -9.39
CA GLU A 85 -27.41 -8.88 -8.79
C GLU A 85 -27.04 -9.96 -7.77
N ASN A 86 -27.97 -10.39 -6.90
CA ASN A 86 -27.74 -11.44 -5.89
C ASN A 86 -27.78 -12.89 -6.44
N GLU A 87 -28.33 -13.12 -7.64
CA GLU A 87 -28.45 -14.43 -8.27
C GLU A 87 -27.20 -14.77 -9.09
N ILE A 88 -26.55 -13.77 -9.71
CA ILE A 88 -25.25 -13.94 -10.38
C ILE A 88 -24.11 -14.16 -9.36
N GLU A 89 -24.27 -13.72 -8.10
CA GLU A 89 -23.26 -13.90 -7.04
C GLU A 89 -23.31 -15.27 -6.31
N LYS A 90 -24.26 -16.15 -6.63
CA LYS A 90 -24.44 -17.44 -5.94
C LYS A 90 -24.01 -18.66 -6.77
N GLU A 91 -22.72 -18.82 -7.06
CA GLU A 91 -22.28 -20.09 -7.68
C GLU A 91 -20.93 -20.70 -7.27
N ARG A 92 -20.01 -19.97 -6.61
CA ARG A 92 -18.82 -20.59 -5.97
C ARG A 92 -18.43 -19.90 -4.65
N GLU A 93 -18.28 -20.67 -3.57
CA GLU A 93 -17.76 -20.13 -2.30
C GLU A 93 -16.24 -19.91 -2.34
N PHE A 94 -15.51 -20.69 -3.13
CA PHE A 94 -14.05 -20.60 -3.28
C PHE A 94 -13.69 -20.49 -4.75
N TYR A 95 -12.74 -19.62 -5.05
CA TYR A 95 -12.11 -19.49 -6.36
C TYR A 95 -10.67 -19.97 -6.29
N THR A 96 -10.17 -20.56 -7.37
CA THR A 96 -8.73 -20.86 -7.46
C THR A 96 -7.91 -19.57 -7.45
N LEU A 97 -6.64 -19.64 -7.04
CA LEU A 97 -5.76 -18.46 -7.07
C LEU A 97 -5.64 -17.86 -8.48
N GLN A 98 -5.73 -18.68 -9.53
CA GLN A 98 -5.71 -18.22 -10.92
C GLN A 98 -6.95 -17.40 -11.28
N GLU A 99 -8.15 -17.98 -11.11
CA GLU A 99 -9.42 -17.30 -11.37
C GLU A 99 -9.52 -15.99 -10.57
N ALA A 100 -9.10 -15.99 -9.30
CA ALA A 100 -9.10 -14.80 -8.47
C ALA A 100 -8.20 -13.68 -9.01
N VAL A 101 -6.97 -14.00 -9.44
CA VAL A 101 -6.04 -13.00 -10.02
C VAL A 101 -6.56 -12.47 -11.35
N GLU A 102 -7.16 -13.32 -12.19
CA GLU A 102 -7.76 -12.92 -13.47
C GLU A 102 -8.95 -11.96 -13.25
N ILE A 103 -9.85 -12.27 -12.32
CA ILE A 103 -10.98 -11.41 -11.93
C ILE A 103 -10.49 -10.07 -11.37
N LEU A 104 -9.53 -10.07 -10.43
CA LEU A 104 -9.02 -8.82 -9.84
C LEU A 104 -8.31 -7.93 -10.88
N LYS A 105 -7.60 -8.52 -11.85
CA LYS A 105 -7.01 -7.76 -12.97
C LYS A 105 -8.07 -7.18 -13.90
N ALA A 106 -9.16 -7.90 -14.16
CA ALA A 106 -10.26 -7.42 -14.99
C ALA A 106 -11.04 -6.27 -14.32
N VAL A 107 -11.14 -6.25 -12.98
CA VAL A 107 -11.76 -5.14 -12.24
C VAL A 107 -10.84 -3.90 -12.19
N GLU A 108 -9.53 -4.09 -12.05
CA GLU A 108 -8.55 -2.99 -11.92
C GLU A 108 -8.05 -2.38 -13.25
N VAL A 109 -8.78 -2.56 -14.36
CA VAL A 109 -8.44 -1.99 -15.67
C VAL A 109 -8.24 -0.47 -15.63
N ALA A 110 -8.99 0.23 -14.76
CA ALA A 110 -8.84 1.68 -14.56
C ALA A 110 -7.57 2.09 -13.79
N ARG A 111 -6.86 1.16 -13.13
CA ARG A 111 -5.72 1.43 -12.23
C ARG A 111 -4.63 0.35 -12.36
N PRO A 112 -3.74 0.44 -13.37
CA PRO A 112 -2.70 -0.58 -13.62
C PRO A 112 -1.65 -0.73 -12.51
N PHE A 113 -1.62 0.18 -11.52
CA PHE A 113 -0.73 0.14 -10.35
C PHE A 113 -1.47 -0.18 -9.04
N SER A 114 -2.66 -0.78 -9.10
CA SER A 114 -3.39 -1.23 -7.91
C SER A 114 -2.61 -2.33 -7.17
N SER A 115 -2.80 -2.38 -5.84
CA SER A 115 -2.19 -3.38 -4.96
C SER A 115 -3.18 -4.50 -4.68
N PHE A 116 -2.68 -5.72 -4.63
CA PHE A 116 -3.43 -6.88 -4.15
C PHE A 116 -3.14 -7.10 -2.66
N GLU A 117 -4.19 -7.04 -1.86
CA GLU A 117 -4.17 -7.24 -0.42
C GLU A 117 -4.72 -8.62 -0.06
N VAL A 118 -4.17 -9.20 1.00
CA VAL A 118 -4.59 -10.49 1.53
C VAL A 118 -5.08 -10.29 2.96
N HIS A 119 -6.25 -10.85 3.25
CA HIS A 119 -6.86 -10.86 4.56
C HIS A 119 -6.95 -12.31 5.06
N ILE A 120 -6.16 -12.62 6.09
CA ILE A 120 -6.11 -13.95 6.69
C ILE A 120 -6.90 -13.90 8.00
N VAL A 121 -8.03 -14.61 8.05
CA VAL A 121 -8.82 -14.75 9.28
C VAL A 121 -8.23 -15.88 10.11
N THR A 122 -7.63 -15.56 11.24
CA THR A 122 -7.01 -16.55 12.14
C THR A 122 -7.96 -16.99 13.26
N SER A 123 -7.68 -18.15 13.86
CA SER A 123 -8.38 -18.65 15.06
C SER A 123 -7.84 -18.07 16.36
N ILE A 124 -6.68 -17.40 16.33
CA ILE A 124 -5.99 -16.84 17.48
C ILE A 124 -6.64 -15.51 17.89
N SER A 125 -7.34 -15.54 19.03
CA SER A 125 -8.07 -14.38 19.55
C SER A 125 -7.14 -13.24 19.94
N SER A 126 -7.45 -12.00 19.54
CA SER A 126 -6.68 -10.82 19.94
C SER A 126 -6.79 -10.48 21.43
N HIS A 127 -7.65 -11.18 22.19
CA HIS A 127 -7.74 -11.03 23.64
C HIS A 127 -6.58 -11.72 24.37
N GLN A 128 -5.83 -12.61 23.70
CA GLN A 128 -4.52 -13.02 24.19
C GLN A 128 -3.57 -11.81 24.15
N SER A 129 -2.75 -11.66 25.20
CA SER A 129 -2.04 -10.43 25.56
C SER A 129 -1.05 -9.89 24.51
N ASN A 130 -0.78 -10.62 23.44
CA ASN A 130 0.04 -10.19 22.32
C ASN A 130 -0.59 -10.64 20.99
N ALA A 131 -1.19 -9.69 20.25
CA ALA A 131 -1.68 -9.94 18.90
C ALA A 131 -0.55 -10.45 17.99
N LEU A 132 -0.88 -11.29 17.00
CA LEU A 132 0.09 -11.77 16.01
C LEU A 132 0.79 -10.58 15.34
N ARG A 133 2.12 -10.59 15.39
CA ARG A 133 3.00 -9.57 14.79
C ARG A 133 4.22 -10.27 14.22
N GLY A 134 4.57 -9.95 12.98
CA GLY A 134 5.74 -10.47 12.30
C GLY A 134 6.35 -9.45 11.35
N ARG A 135 7.59 -9.70 10.95
CA ARG A 135 8.29 -9.03 9.87
C ARG A 135 8.64 -10.10 8.85
N LEU A 136 8.44 -9.82 7.56
CA LEU A 136 8.78 -10.72 6.47
C LEU A 136 9.41 -9.92 5.33
N THR A 137 10.57 -10.35 4.86
CA THR A 137 11.12 -9.90 3.59
C THR A 137 10.39 -10.64 2.46
N LEU A 138 9.62 -9.91 1.64
CA LEU A 138 8.95 -10.53 0.49
C LEU A 138 9.97 -10.81 -0.62
N PRO A 139 9.91 -11.98 -1.30
CA PRO A 139 10.76 -12.28 -2.45
C PRO A 139 10.67 -11.24 -3.58
N LEU A 140 9.48 -10.65 -3.78
CA LEU A 140 9.22 -9.61 -4.77
C LEU A 140 8.60 -8.38 -4.10
N SER A 141 9.22 -7.21 -4.30
CA SER A 141 8.82 -5.98 -3.62
C SER A 141 7.49 -5.41 -4.13
N THR A 142 6.55 -5.19 -3.21
CA THR A 142 5.21 -4.66 -3.51
C THR A 142 5.16 -3.12 -3.54
N SER A 143 6.21 -2.43 -3.09
CA SER A 143 6.25 -0.98 -2.94
C SER A 143 6.31 -0.23 -4.28
N ARG A 144 5.63 0.91 -4.42
CA ARG A 144 5.62 1.68 -5.71
C ARG A 144 6.95 2.37 -6.01
N ARG A 145 7.65 2.76 -4.95
CA ARG A 145 8.99 3.30 -4.96
C ARG A 145 9.80 2.48 -3.95
N PRO A 146 11.13 2.37 -4.09
CA PRO A 146 11.93 1.87 -2.99
C PRO A 146 11.66 2.70 -1.73
N PRO A 147 11.59 2.08 -0.54
CA PRO A 147 11.40 2.82 0.70
C PRO A 147 12.60 3.74 0.95
N SER A 148 12.33 4.93 1.48
CA SER A 148 13.39 5.84 1.93
C SER A 148 13.98 5.36 3.26
N LEU A 149 15.31 5.23 3.33
CA LEU A 149 16.02 4.80 4.53
C LEU A 149 16.86 5.93 5.15
N ILE A 150 16.79 6.02 6.47
CA ILE A 150 17.75 6.77 7.29
C ILE A 150 18.58 5.79 8.11
N ILE A 151 19.90 5.96 8.09
CA ILE A 151 20.86 5.12 8.80
C ILE A 151 21.66 5.99 9.77
N PHE A 152 21.45 5.78 11.06
CA PHE A 152 22.16 6.49 12.13
C PHE A 152 23.40 5.72 12.55
N ALA A 153 24.57 6.18 12.12
CA ALA A 153 25.86 5.59 12.49
C ALA A 153 26.83 6.70 12.89
N ALA A 154 27.69 6.44 13.88
CA ALA A 154 28.76 7.38 14.22
C ALA A 154 29.82 7.39 13.11
N ASP A 155 30.38 8.55 12.81
CA ASP A 155 31.41 8.68 11.78
C ASP A 155 32.70 7.94 12.19
N GLY A 156 33.33 7.28 11.22
CA GLY A 156 34.46 6.39 11.45
C GLY A 156 34.11 4.95 11.85
N THR A 157 32.83 4.64 12.08
CA THR A 157 32.41 3.24 12.36
C THR A 157 32.39 2.36 11.10
N PRO A 158 32.62 1.03 11.23
CA PRO A 158 32.41 0.05 10.17
C PRO A 158 31.00 0.15 9.55
N ALA A 159 29.98 0.24 10.41
CA ALA A 159 28.59 0.42 10.01
C ALA A 159 28.36 1.67 9.13
N SER A 160 29.00 2.81 9.43
CA SER A 160 28.94 4.02 8.59
C SER A 160 29.58 3.79 7.22
N ALA A 161 30.73 3.12 7.15
CA ALA A 161 31.42 2.86 5.89
C ALA A 161 30.58 1.95 4.96
N SER A 162 30.08 0.83 5.50
CA SER A 162 29.17 -0.09 4.79
C SER A 162 27.90 0.60 4.30
N ALA A 163 27.24 1.40 5.15
CA ALA A 163 26.04 2.15 4.78
C ALA A 163 26.30 3.16 3.63
N LYS A 164 27.43 3.89 3.67
CA LYS A 164 27.82 4.84 2.61
C LYS A 164 28.20 4.12 1.30
N ALA A 165 28.82 2.94 1.37
CA ALA A 165 29.09 2.08 0.20
C ALA A 165 27.80 1.49 -0.40
N TYR A 166 26.84 1.08 0.42
CA TYR A 166 25.54 0.58 -0.06
C TYR A 166 24.74 1.69 -0.76
N ALA A 167 24.68 2.89 -0.16
CA ALA A 167 24.04 4.06 -0.79
C ALA A 167 24.67 4.42 -2.14
N SER A 168 25.99 4.30 -2.27
CA SER A 168 26.73 4.59 -3.51
C SER A 168 26.51 3.53 -4.59
N SER A 169 26.34 2.25 -4.22
CA SER A 169 26.09 1.14 -5.17
C SER A 169 24.63 1.02 -5.60
N HIS A 170 23.67 1.53 -4.81
CA HIS A 170 22.23 1.44 -5.08
C HIS A 170 21.56 2.82 -5.19
N PRO A 171 21.92 3.66 -6.18
CA PRO A 171 21.44 5.05 -6.30
C PRO A 171 19.92 5.19 -6.50
N THR A 172 19.23 4.10 -6.87
CA THR A 172 17.77 4.03 -6.96
C THR A 172 17.09 4.16 -5.59
N ILE A 173 17.78 3.76 -4.51
CA ILE A 173 17.24 3.73 -3.15
C ILE A 173 17.70 5.00 -2.43
N PRO A 174 16.78 5.89 -1.99
CA PRO A 174 17.17 7.07 -1.24
C PRO A 174 17.60 6.68 0.18
N ILE A 175 18.91 6.66 0.41
CA ILE A 175 19.56 6.35 1.68
C ILE A 175 20.30 7.59 2.18
N GLN A 176 20.02 8.02 3.41
CA GLN A 176 20.80 9.04 4.12
C GLN A 176 21.53 8.40 5.29
N VAL A 177 22.83 8.71 5.43
CA VAL A 177 23.69 8.20 6.51
C VAL A 177 24.25 9.38 7.30
N GLY A 178 24.18 9.34 8.63
CA GLY A 178 24.77 10.38 9.46
C GLY A 178 24.66 10.12 10.97
N GLY A 179 25.48 10.85 11.73
CA GLY A 179 25.53 10.76 13.19
C GLY A 179 24.55 11.71 13.89
N THR A 180 25.07 12.52 14.82
CA THR A 180 24.30 13.44 15.67
C THR A 180 23.65 14.60 14.90
N GLU A 181 24.27 15.09 13.83
CA GLU A 181 23.71 16.15 12.97
C GLU A 181 22.39 15.71 12.32
N LEU A 182 22.34 14.47 11.83
CA LEU A 182 21.12 13.91 11.22
C LEU A 182 20.00 13.73 12.25
N ILE A 183 20.34 13.47 13.51
CA ILE A 183 19.35 13.41 14.61
C ILE A 183 18.68 14.77 14.79
N GLN A 184 19.45 15.87 14.79
CA GLN A 184 18.91 17.23 14.87
C GLN A 184 18.03 17.53 13.65
N ALA A 185 18.49 17.24 12.43
CA ALA A 185 17.71 17.42 11.21
C ALA A 185 16.36 16.65 11.21
N VAL A 186 16.30 15.47 11.86
CA VAL A 186 15.05 14.71 12.02
C VAL A 186 14.15 15.29 13.13
N VAL A 187 14.71 15.90 14.19
CA VAL A 187 13.94 16.64 15.21
C VAL A 187 13.31 17.90 14.60
N ASP A 188 14.10 18.67 13.84
CA ASP A 188 13.70 19.94 13.23
C ASP A 188 12.79 19.75 12.00
N GLY A 189 12.64 18.50 11.52
CA GLY A 189 11.80 18.14 10.37
C GLY A 189 12.43 18.42 9.00
N SER A 190 13.70 18.84 8.95
CA SER A 190 14.42 19.14 7.70
C SER A 190 14.89 17.88 6.96
N ALA A 191 15.03 16.74 7.63
CA ALA A 191 15.44 15.46 7.04
C ALA A 191 14.42 14.81 6.06
N GLY A 192 13.25 15.42 5.87
CA GLY A 192 12.25 14.93 4.91
C GLY A 192 11.49 13.67 5.36
N ASN A 193 10.91 12.96 4.38
CA ASN A 193 10.09 11.77 4.62
C ASN A 193 10.89 10.47 4.41
N PHE A 194 10.88 9.62 5.42
CA PHE A 194 11.56 8.32 5.44
C PHE A 194 10.64 7.21 5.95
N ASP A 195 10.78 6.01 5.36
CA ASP A 195 9.90 4.85 5.58
C ASP A 195 10.52 3.80 6.51
N LYS A 196 11.85 3.74 6.58
CA LYS A 196 12.61 2.80 7.41
C LYS A 196 13.78 3.52 8.09
N VAL A 197 14.15 3.06 9.29
CA VAL A 197 15.29 3.58 10.06
C VAL A 197 16.14 2.42 10.55
N LEU A 198 17.46 2.56 10.37
CA LEU A 198 18.49 1.66 10.91
C LEU A 198 19.43 2.46 11.82
N ALA A 199 20.11 1.78 12.74
CA ALA A 199 21.08 2.43 13.64
C ALA A 199 22.25 1.50 14.01
N SER A 200 23.40 2.07 14.34
CA SER A 200 24.40 1.38 15.17
C SER A 200 24.01 1.48 16.66
N PRO A 201 24.39 0.52 17.52
CA PRO A 201 24.03 0.58 18.94
C PRO A 201 24.66 1.76 19.67
N GLU A 202 25.82 2.24 19.24
CA GLU A 202 26.47 3.45 19.77
C GLU A 202 25.57 4.70 19.70
N MET A 203 24.75 4.79 18.63
CA MET A 203 23.81 5.90 18.43
C MET A 203 22.48 5.72 19.19
N MET A 204 22.14 4.49 19.64
CA MET A 204 20.87 4.20 20.31
C MET A 204 20.60 5.04 21.58
N PRO A 205 21.58 5.34 22.46
CA PRO A 205 21.40 6.24 23.60
C PRO A 205 21.07 7.68 23.21
N ALA A 206 21.52 8.16 22.05
CA ALA A 206 21.18 9.48 21.53
C ALA A 206 19.78 9.47 20.89
N LEU A 207 19.52 8.48 20.03
CA LEU A 207 18.24 8.30 19.33
C LEU A 207 17.06 8.11 20.29
N SER A 208 17.22 7.28 21.33
CA SER A 208 16.17 7.04 22.34
C SER A 208 15.83 8.28 23.15
N ARG A 209 16.78 9.20 23.36
CA ARG A 209 16.52 10.47 24.06
C ARG A 209 15.89 11.54 23.16
N ALA A 210 16.43 11.73 21.95
CA ALA A 210 15.99 12.80 21.05
C ALA A 210 14.74 12.44 20.23
N LEU A 211 14.65 11.20 19.73
CA LEU A 211 13.67 10.79 18.72
C LEU A 211 12.55 9.86 19.22
N ALA A 212 12.52 9.51 20.51
CA ALA A 212 11.43 8.68 21.06
C ALA A 212 10.03 9.29 20.85
N ARG A 213 9.90 10.61 20.98
CA ARG A 213 8.61 11.31 20.79
C ARG A 213 8.16 11.37 19.33
N SER A 214 9.09 11.42 18.36
CA SER A 214 8.80 11.57 16.93
C SER A 214 8.70 10.22 16.19
N LEU A 215 9.62 9.27 16.46
CA LEU A 215 9.66 7.95 15.81
C LEU A 215 8.76 6.92 16.49
N GLY A 216 8.48 7.07 17.80
CA GLY A 216 7.66 6.15 18.58
C GLY A 216 6.24 5.97 18.00
N PRO A 217 5.45 7.05 17.85
CA PRO A 217 4.10 6.98 17.27
C PRO A 217 4.08 6.48 15.83
N LYS A 218 5.15 6.73 15.06
CA LYS A 218 5.29 6.27 13.67
C LYS A 218 5.69 4.78 13.55
N GLY A 219 6.09 4.12 14.65
CA GLY A 219 6.59 2.74 14.62
C GLY A 219 7.97 2.56 13.98
N LEU A 220 8.69 3.68 13.75
CA LEU A 220 9.98 3.74 13.05
C LEU A 220 11.18 3.64 13.99
N MET A 221 10.97 3.56 15.31
CA MET A 221 12.06 3.41 16.28
C MET A 221 12.86 2.11 16.02
N PRO A 222 14.20 2.18 15.84
CA PRO A 222 15.04 1.00 15.73
C PRO A 222 14.99 0.11 16.97
N ASN A 223 15.14 -1.19 16.78
CA ASN A 223 15.15 -2.18 17.86
C ASN A 223 15.97 -3.40 17.44
N ALA A 224 16.94 -3.82 18.27
CA ALA A 224 17.75 -5.02 18.03
C ALA A 224 16.88 -6.28 17.78
N LYS A 225 15.74 -6.43 18.49
CA LYS A 225 14.80 -7.55 18.28
C LYS A 225 14.09 -7.54 16.92
N ARG A 226 14.17 -6.43 16.17
CA ARG A 226 13.65 -6.34 14.79
C ARG A 226 14.73 -6.57 13.74
N GLY A 227 16.02 -6.69 14.10
CA GLY A 227 17.12 -6.66 13.13
C GLY A 227 17.27 -5.31 12.43
N THR A 228 17.04 -4.20 13.15
CA THR A 228 17.25 -2.84 12.63
C THR A 228 18.37 -2.10 13.39
N VAL A 229 19.12 -2.82 14.20
CA VAL A 229 20.33 -2.34 14.88
C VAL A 229 21.42 -3.34 14.53
N ALA A 230 22.52 -2.87 13.95
CA ALA A 230 23.62 -3.69 13.43
C ALA A 230 24.96 -3.08 13.83
N GLU A 231 25.94 -3.94 14.12
CA GLU A 231 27.27 -3.55 14.63
C GLU A 231 28.34 -3.68 13.53
N GLY A 232 28.32 -4.80 12.80
CA GLY A 232 29.31 -5.10 11.76
C GLY A 232 29.06 -4.44 10.40
N GLU A 233 30.08 -4.45 9.53
CA GLU A 233 29.98 -4.01 8.14
C GLU A 233 29.00 -4.87 7.34
N GLU A 234 29.13 -6.20 7.47
CA GLU A 234 28.30 -7.19 6.80
C GLU A 234 26.86 -7.15 7.33
N GLU A 235 26.68 -7.15 8.65
CA GLU A 235 25.37 -7.04 9.31
C GLU A 235 24.60 -5.80 8.87
N MET A 236 25.28 -4.66 8.68
CA MET A 236 24.63 -3.44 8.21
C MET A 236 24.17 -3.58 6.75
N ALA A 237 24.96 -4.19 5.88
CA ALA A 237 24.57 -4.44 4.49
C ALA A 237 23.36 -5.40 4.40
N GLU A 238 23.36 -6.47 5.20
CA GLU A 238 22.21 -7.39 5.33
C GLU A 238 20.96 -6.68 5.87
N ALA A 239 21.11 -5.90 6.95
CA ALA A 239 20.00 -5.14 7.54
C ALA A 239 19.39 -4.10 6.58
N ILE A 240 20.20 -3.48 5.71
CA ILE A 240 19.70 -2.60 4.64
C ILE A 240 18.89 -3.41 3.61
N GLY A 241 19.45 -4.53 3.12
CA GLY A 241 18.74 -5.41 2.17
C GLY A 241 17.40 -5.91 2.72
N GLU A 242 17.38 -6.37 3.98
CA GLU A 242 16.14 -6.73 4.66
C GLU A 242 15.21 -5.55 4.87
N ALA A 243 15.70 -4.34 5.17
CA ALA A 243 14.84 -3.17 5.40
C ALA A 243 14.10 -2.73 4.13
N VAL A 244 14.74 -2.87 2.96
CA VAL A 244 14.16 -2.55 1.65
C VAL A 244 13.00 -3.50 1.29
N GLY A 245 13.14 -4.81 1.56
CA GLY A 245 12.13 -5.82 1.25
C GLY A 245 11.12 -6.14 2.38
N ALA A 246 11.32 -5.60 3.59
CA ALA A 246 10.53 -5.99 4.76
C ALA A 246 9.14 -5.35 4.85
N VAL A 247 8.13 -6.22 4.82
CA VAL A 247 6.75 -5.92 5.23
C VAL A 247 6.57 -6.31 6.69
N ASP A 248 6.31 -5.31 7.53
CA ASP A 248 5.87 -5.50 8.91
C ASP A 248 4.35 -5.73 8.91
N TRP A 249 3.87 -6.85 9.45
CA TRP A 249 2.46 -7.21 9.47
C TRP A 249 1.93 -7.42 10.90
N ARG A 250 0.65 -7.13 11.11
CA ARG A 250 -0.01 -7.19 12.41
C ARG A 250 -1.45 -7.67 12.30
N GLY A 251 -1.84 -8.55 13.22
CA GLY A 251 -3.22 -8.95 13.44
C GLY A 251 -4.03 -7.84 14.12
N ASP A 252 -5.23 -7.63 13.61
CA ASP A 252 -6.24 -6.72 14.15
C ASP A 252 -6.98 -7.34 15.35
N LYS A 253 -7.80 -6.54 16.04
CA LYS A 253 -8.67 -6.99 17.14
C LYS A 253 -9.62 -8.12 16.74
N GLN A 254 -9.99 -8.17 15.47
CA GLN A 254 -10.85 -9.20 14.89
C GLN A 254 -10.11 -10.50 14.49
N ALA A 255 -8.86 -10.68 14.92
CA ALA A 255 -8.00 -11.81 14.53
C ALA A 255 -7.71 -11.91 13.01
N VAL A 256 -7.90 -10.81 12.28
CA VAL A 256 -7.57 -10.70 10.85
C VAL A 256 -6.17 -10.11 10.68
N VAL A 257 -5.30 -10.79 9.96
CA VAL A 257 -4.03 -10.24 9.48
C VAL A 257 -4.24 -9.67 8.09
N ARG A 258 -3.76 -8.44 7.84
CA ARG A 258 -3.84 -7.76 6.54
C ARG A 258 -2.44 -7.41 6.04
N ALA A 259 -2.14 -7.62 4.77
CA ALA A 259 -0.92 -7.14 4.11
C ALA A 259 -1.11 -7.01 2.59
N ALA A 260 -0.35 -6.10 1.96
CA ALA A 260 -0.21 -6.03 0.51
C ALA A 260 0.85 -7.05 0.04
N VAL A 261 0.44 -7.99 -0.81
CA VAL A 261 1.24 -9.17 -1.20
C VAL A 261 1.69 -9.12 -2.66
N ALA A 262 0.92 -8.47 -3.53
CA ALA A 262 1.24 -8.33 -4.95
C ALA A 262 0.63 -7.06 -5.57
N ARG A 263 0.69 -6.95 -6.89
CA ARG A 263 0.17 -5.82 -7.68
C ARG A 263 -0.48 -6.33 -8.97
N THR A 264 -1.29 -5.50 -9.62
CA THR A 264 -1.89 -5.80 -10.93
C THR A 264 -0.83 -6.18 -11.99
N SER A 265 0.38 -5.62 -11.91
CA SER A 265 1.48 -5.89 -12.84
C SER A 265 2.18 -7.24 -12.65
N PHE A 266 1.96 -7.96 -11.55
CA PHE A 266 2.68 -9.21 -11.25
C PHE A 266 2.09 -10.39 -12.04
N SER A 267 2.93 -11.35 -12.41
CA SER A 267 2.47 -12.62 -13.01
C SER A 267 1.87 -13.56 -11.95
N LEU A 268 1.08 -14.56 -12.37
CA LEU A 268 0.49 -15.54 -11.45
C LEU A 268 1.51 -16.26 -10.54
N PRO A 269 2.66 -16.78 -11.02
CA PRO A 269 3.65 -17.41 -10.14
C PRO A 269 4.30 -16.41 -9.16
N GLU A 270 4.50 -15.16 -9.55
CA GLU A 270 5.00 -14.09 -8.66
C GLU A 270 4.03 -13.83 -7.49
N VAL A 271 2.73 -13.69 -7.78
CA VAL A 271 1.68 -13.55 -6.74
C VAL A 271 1.71 -14.75 -5.79
N ARG A 272 1.77 -15.97 -6.35
CA ARG A 272 1.78 -17.23 -5.59
C ARG A 272 3.02 -17.36 -4.68
N THR A 273 4.19 -16.96 -5.18
CA THR A 273 5.46 -17.00 -4.43
C THR A 273 5.42 -16.08 -3.21
N ASN A 274 4.99 -14.83 -3.40
CA ASN A 274 4.81 -13.88 -2.30
C ASN A 274 3.74 -14.34 -1.31
N LEU A 275 2.63 -14.90 -1.80
CA LEU A 275 1.52 -15.38 -0.99
C LEU A 275 1.92 -16.55 -0.07
N ARG A 276 2.64 -17.56 -0.60
CA ARG A 276 3.19 -18.67 0.20
C ARG A 276 4.18 -18.18 1.26
N ALA A 277 5.07 -17.25 0.91
CA ALA A 277 6.01 -16.66 1.86
C ALA A 277 5.27 -15.96 3.02
N PHE A 278 4.20 -15.23 2.69
CA PHE A 278 3.36 -14.55 3.68
C PHE A 278 2.60 -15.53 4.59
N MET A 279 1.96 -16.56 4.01
CA MET A 279 1.29 -17.62 4.76
C MET A 279 2.24 -18.35 5.71
N ALA A 280 3.44 -18.70 5.26
CA ALA A 280 4.45 -19.34 6.10
C ALA A 280 4.84 -18.46 7.30
N SER A 281 5.07 -17.16 7.09
CA SER A 281 5.37 -16.21 8.17
C SER A 281 4.25 -16.14 9.22
N VAL A 282 2.99 -16.12 8.79
CA VAL A 282 1.83 -16.10 9.69
C VAL A 282 1.69 -17.42 10.46
N LEU A 283 1.86 -18.58 9.81
CA LEU A 283 1.78 -19.90 10.43
C LEU A 283 2.94 -20.17 11.41
N ASP A 284 4.17 -19.76 11.06
CA ASP A 284 5.31 -19.77 11.97
C ASP A 284 5.02 -18.94 13.22
N ARG A 285 4.54 -17.71 13.04
CA ARG A 285 4.28 -16.83 14.18
C ARG A 285 3.14 -17.36 15.04
N ALA A 286 2.06 -17.81 14.44
CA ALA A 286 0.93 -18.43 15.11
C ALA A 286 1.37 -19.62 15.96
N THR A 287 2.08 -20.59 15.37
CA THR A 287 2.56 -21.77 16.11
C THR A 287 3.55 -21.42 17.22
N SER A 288 4.41 -20.41 17.04
CA SER A 288 5.28 -19.92 18.13
C SER A 288 4.49 -19.29 19.28
N SER A 289 3.41 -18.54 18.98
CA SER A 289 2.60 -17.87 20.00
C SER A 289 1.76 -18.84 20.84
N THR A 290 1.21 -19.90 20.22
CA THR A 290 0.44 -20.92 20.94
C THR A 290 1.28 -21.76 21.90
N LEU A 291 2.58 -21.92 21.61
CA LEU A 291 3.52 -22.63 22.48
C LEU A 291 4.03 -21.78 23.66
N SER A 292 3.91 -20.45 23.57
CA SER A 292 4.32 -19.52 24.63
C SER A 292 3.25 -19.30 25.73
N GLY A 293 2.08 -19.95 25.61
CA GLY A 293 0.91 -19.71 26.47
C GLY A 293 0.66 -20.74 27.57
N GLY A 294 1.56 -21.72 27.76
CA GLY A 294 1.44 -22.74 28.81
C GLY A 294 2.73 -22.88 29.60
N ASN A 295 2.61 -22.86 30.94
CA ASN A 295 3.63 -23.02 31.98
C ASN A 295 5.10 -22.73 31.62
N SER A 296 5.64 -21.68 32.23
CA SER A 296 7.07 -21.48 32.42
C SER A 296 7.67 -22.57 33.32
N THR A 297 8.14 -23.66 32.70
CA THR A 297 9.18 -24.52 33.30
C THR A 297 10.42 -24.41 32.42
N SER A 298 11.59 -24.22 33.05
CA SER A 298 12.85 -23.90 32.37
C SER A 298 13.43 -25.08 31.57
N GLY A 299 12.92 -25.29 30.35
CA GLY A 299 13.41 -26.31 29.43
C GLY A 299 13.31 -25.89 27.97
N ASN A 300 14.46 -25.69 27.33
CA ASN A 300 14.69 -25.61 25.87
C ASN A 300 13.52 -25.15 24.97
N ALA A 301 13.37 -23.83 24.82
CA ALA A 301 12.54 -23.20 23.78
C ALA A 301 13.11 -23.35 22.33
N SER A 302 13.85 -24.43 22.07
CA SER A 302 14.70 -24.62 20.89
C SER A 302 14.31 -25.84 20.01
N SER A 303 13.26 -26.58 20.37
CA SER A 303 12.83 -27.82 19.68
C SER A 303 11.64 -27.65 18.71
N ALA A 304 11.30 -26.42 18.32
CA ALA A 304 10.52 -26.24 17.09
C ALA A 304 11.38 -26.72 15.91
N SER A 305 10.97 -27.82 15.26
CA SER A 305 11.67 -28.47 14.15
C SER A 305 12.21 -27.45 13.12
N ARG A 306 13.50 -27.14 13.29
CA ARG A 306 14.32 -26.35 12.37
C ARG A 306 15.05 -27.32 11.46
N SER A 307 15.13 -27.00 10.18
CA SER A 307 16.05 -27.68 9.27
C SER A 307 17.50 -27.42 9.67
N SER A 308 18.44 -28.21 9.13
CA SER A 308 19.88 -27.92 9.23
C SER A 308 20.26 -26.52 8.70
N THR A 309 19.43 -25.96 7.81
CA THR A 309 19.54 -24.60 7.28
C THR A 309 18.87 -23.52 8.14
N GLY A 310 18.49 -23.84 9.39
CA GLY A 310 17.88 -22.89 10.34
C GLY A 310 16.45 -22.44 10.04
N ARG A 311 15.92 -22.78 8.86
CA ARG A 311 14.54 -22.47 8.45
C ARG A 311 13.53 -23.26 9.28
N SER A 312 12.37 -22.63 9.48
CA SER A 312 11.20 -23.28 10.04
C SER A 312 10.61 -24.32 9.06
N ARG A 313 9.78 -25.22 9.58
CA ARG A 313 8.97 -26.12 8.74
C ARG A 313 8.12 -25.37 7.72
N TRP A 314 7.48 -24.26 8.09
CA TRP A 314 6.59 -23.53 7.17
C TRP A 314 7.37 -22.76 6.09
N SER A 315 8.47 -22.09 6.44
CA SER A 315 9.35 -21.42 5.46
C SER A 315 10.10 -22.39 4.54
N THR A 316 10.32 -23.64 4.98
CA THR A 316 10.83 -24.73 4.13
C THR A 316 9.76 -25.19 3.15
N LEU A 317 8.50 -25.33 3.59
CA LEU A 317 7.38 -25.69 2.72
C LEU A 317 7.06 -24.60 1.69
N ALA A 318 7.12 -23.32 2.07
CA ALA A 318 6.92 -22.19 1.14
C ALA A 318 8.06 -22.01 0.11
N ALA A 319 9.24 -22.58 0.37
CA ALA A 319 10.36 -22.59 -0.57
C ALA A 319 10.29 -23.72 -1.61
N ARG A 320 9.25 -24.56 -1.57
CA ARG A 320 9.03 -25.62 -2.57
C ARG A 320 8.54 -25.04 -3.89
N GLY A 321 8.96 -25.67 -4.99
CA GLY A 321 8.59 -25.27 -6.35
C GLY A 321 7.10 -25.41 -6.65
N ASP A 322 6.64 -24.72 -7.71
CA ASP A 322 5.22 -24.43 -7.92
C ASP A 322 4.26 -25.61 -8.09
N GLY A 323 4.78 -26.81 -8.38
CA GLY A 323 4.00 -28.04 -8.52
C GLY A 323 3.90 -28.91 -7.25
N GLU A 324 4.64 -28.62 -6.17
CA GLU A 324 4.65 -29.51 -5.00
C GLU A 324 3.57 -29.12 -3.98
N ARG A 325 2.48 -29.88 -3.94
CA ARG A 325 1.37 -29.65 -2.99
C ARG A 325 1.86 -29.82 -1.55
N ALA A 326 1.38 -28.97 -0.64
CA ALA A 326 1.71 -29.10 0.78
C ALA A 326 1.23 -30.46 1.34
N PRO A 327 2.01 -31.12 2.21
CA PRO A 327 1.63 -32.43 2.76
C PRO A 327 0.34 -32.31 3.60
N PRO A 328 -0.53 -33.34 3.59
CA PRO A 328 -1.89 -33.24 4.15
C PRO A 328 -1.90 -32.86 5.65
N ASP A 329 -0.91 -33.31 6.43
CA ASP A 329 -0.77 -32.96 7.85
C ASP A 329 -0.48 -31.47 8.06
N ALA A 330 0.29 -30.86 7.16
CA ALA A 330 0.56 -29.43 7.19
C ALA A 330 -0.72 -28.65 6.86
N VAL A 331 -1.46 -29.05 5.82
CA VAL A 331 -2.76 -28.44 5.48
C VAL A 331 -3.74 -28.55 6.66
N LYS A 332 -3.85 -29.73 7.29
CA LYS A 332 -4.71 -29.93 8.47
C LYS A 332 -4.33 -29.02 9.64
N LYS A 333 -3.03 -28.86 9.92
CA LYS A 333 -2.54 -27.95 10.97
C LYS A 333 -2.77 -26.48 10.60
N ALA A 334 -2.60 -26.11 9.33
CA ALA A 334 -2.86 -24.76 8.84
C ALA A 334 -4.34 -24.39 8.98
N LYS A 335 -5.28 -25.28 8.61
CA LYS A 335 -6.74 -25.07 8.79
C LYS A 335 -7.19 -24.90 10.25
N GLY A 336 -6.44 -25.42 11.22
CA GLY A 336 -6.71 -25.16 12.64
C GLY A 336 -6.35 -23.73 13.09
N ILE A 337 -5.43 -23.09 12.37
CA ILE A 337 -4.91 -21.74 12.65
C ILE A 337 -5.56 -20.68 11.78
N VAL A 338 -5.76 -20.98 10.49
CA VAL A 338 -6.32 -20.10 9.48
C VAL A 338 -7.70 -20.63 9.09
N LYS A 339 -8.73 -19.83 9.37
CA LYS A 339 -10.13 -20.16 9.08
C LYS A 339 -10.49 -19.83 7.63
N GLN A 340 -10.07 -18.67 7.16
CA GLN A 340 -10.39 -18.16 5.81
C GLN A 340 -9.22 -17.31 5.30
N VAL A 341 -8.98 -17.36 3.99
CA VAL A 341 -8.06 -16.47 3.28
C VAL A 341 -8.86 -15.76 2.19
N HIS A 342 -8.80 -14.44 2.17
CA HIS A 342 -9.41 -13.61 1.13
C HIS A 342 -8.31 -12.82 0.43
N ILE A 343 -8.39 -12.73 -0.91
CA ILE A 343 -7.58 -11.80 -1.71
C ILE A 343 -8.50 -10.72 -2.29
N SER A 344 -8.04 -9.47 -2.26
CA SER A 344 -8.76 -8.31 -2.76
C SER A 344 -7.80 -7.38 -3.51
N SER A 345 -8.35 -6.45 -4.28
CA SER A 345 -7.60 -5.31 -4.83
C SER A 345 -8.17 -4.01 -4.28
N THR A 346 -7.47 -2.88 -4.49
CA THR A 346 -7.85 -1.58 -3.92
C THR A 346 -9.29 -1.14 -4.23
N MET A 347 -9.85 -1.53 -5.39
CA MET A 347 -11.24 -1.27 -5.78
C MET A 347 -12.05 -2.56 -6.04
N GLY A 348 -11.48 -3.74 -5.83
CA GLY A 348 -12.05 -5.03 -6.21
C GLY A 348 -12.77 -5.77 -5.08
N PRO A 349 -13.58 -6.80 -5.41
CA PRO A 349 -14.23 -7.64 -4.41
C PRO A 349 -13.21 -8.48 -3.63
N GLY A 350 -13.59 -8.87 -2.40
CA GLY A 350 -12.81 -9.79 -1.58
C GLY A 350 -13.11 -11.25 -1.93
N ILE A 351 -12.27 -11.87 -2.75
CA ILE A 351 -12.43 -13.25 -3.25
C ILE A 351 -11.86 -14.24 -2.23
N LYS A 352 -12.65 -15.24 -1.85
CA LYS A 352 -12.23 -16.34 -0.97
C LYS A 352 -11.34 -17.34 -1.73
N LEU A 353 -10.20 -17.67 -1.13
CA LEU A 353 -9.26 -18.68 -1.63
C LEU A 353 -9.28 -19.95 -0.76
N PRO A 354 -9.09 -21.14 -1.36
CA PRO A 354 -8.88 -22.37 -0.59
C PRO A 354 -7.49 -22.36 0.07
N VAL A 355 -7.43 -22.80 1.33
CA VAL A 355 -6.17 -22.85 2.13
C VAL A 355 -5.19 -23.90 1.58
N GLU A 356 -5.66 -24.80 0.71
CA GLU A 356 -4.87 -25.82 0.02
C GLU A 356 -3.97 -25.28 -1.11
N GLU A 357 -4.27 -24.10 -1.65
CA GLU A 357 -3.53 -23.50 -2.78
C GLU A 357 -2.53 -22.40 -2.35
N VAL A 358 -2.57 -22.02 -1.07
CA VAL A 358 -2.07 -20.73 -0.53
C VAL A 358 -1.03 -20.94 0.57
#